data_AF-A0A8A4ZC42-F1
#
_entry.id   AF-A0A8A4ZC42-F1
#
_cell.length_a   1.000
_cell.length_b   1.000
_cell.length_c   1.000
_cell.angle_alpha   90.00
_cell.angle_beta   90.00
_cell.angle_gamma   90.00
#
_symmetry.space_group_name_H-M   'P 1'
#
loop_
_entity.id
_entity.type
_entity.pdbx_description
1 polymer ?
#
loop_
_entity_poly.entity_id
_entity_poly.type
_entity_poly.pdbx_seq_one_letter_code
_entity_poly.pdbx_strand_id
1 'polypeptide(L)' 'MIIDAHLHVWDLERASYPWLGPSLAPINRTVEIGEVRPALERAGVTQVVLVQHVRFHGVCSWPGSTPG' A
#
# COMPACT_ATOMS: atom_id res chain seq x y z
N MET A 1 12.04 -17.83 -5.69
CA MET A 1 10.84 -17.01 -5.43
C MET A 1 11.18 -16.10 -4.26
N ILE A 2 11.08 -14.78 -4.44
CA ILE A 2 11.38 -13.78 -3.39
C ILE A 2 10.08 -13.06 -3.07
N ILE A 3 9.72 -13.01 -1.78
CA ILE A 3 8.50 -12.37 -1.31
C ILE A 3 8.91 -11.22 -0.38
N ASP A 4 8.38 -10.03 -0.64
CA ASP A 4 8.42 -8.95 0.33
C ASP A 4 7.28 -9.18 1.34
N ALA A 5 7.66 -9.54 2.56
CA ALA A 5 6.72 -9.92 3.60
C ALA A 5 5.99 -8.73 4.23
N HIS A 6 6.35 -7.48 3.89
CA HIS A 6 5.83 -6.31 4.59
C HIS A 6 5.86 -5.04 3.72
N LEU A 7 4.83 -4.86 2.90
CA LEU A 7 4.64 -3.67 2.07
C LEU A 7 3.47 -2.82 2.57
N HIS A 8 3.68 -1.51 2.58
CA HIS A 8 2.65 -0.52 2.87
C HIS A 8 2.39 0.39 1.67
N VAL A 9 1.12 0.60 1.35
CA VAL A 9 0.61 1.60 0.41
C VAL A 9 -0.58 2.29 1.08
N TRP A 10 -0.84 3.53 0.71
CA TRP A 10 -1.92 4.30 1.33
C TRP A 10 -2.48 5.35 0.39
N ASP A 11 -3.77 5.63 0.58
CA ASP A 11 -4.53 6.64 -0.15
C ASP A 11 -5.15 7.63 0.85
N LEU A 12 -4.71 8.90 0.77
CA LEU A 12 -5.14 9.98 1.67
C LEU A 12 -6.58 10.41 1.46
N GLU A 13 -7.19 10.09 0.31
CA GLU A 13 -8.61 10.36 0.07
C GLU A 13 -9.50 9.30 0.72
N ARG A 14 -8.97 8.09 0.98
CA ARG A 14 -9.73 6.95 1.50
C ARG A 14 -9.64 6.77 3.00
N ALA A 15 -8.57 7.26 3.63
CA ALA A 15 -8.38 7.14 5.06
C ALA A 15 -7.57 8.31 5.63
N SER A 16 -7.79 8.59 6.91
CA SER A 16 -6.95 9.52 7.67
C SER A 16 -5.78 8.77 8.30
N TYR A 17 -4.59 9.36 8.20
CA TYR A 17 -3.35 8.81 8.74
C TYR A 17 -2.78 9.81 9.75
N PRO A 18 -3.14 9.74 11.05
CA PRO A 18 -2.73 10.73 12.05
C PRO A 18 -1.22 10.84 12.25
N TRP A 19 -0.47 9.80 11.89
CA TRP A 19 0.99 9.78 11.92
C TRP A 19 1.63 10.44 10.69
N LEU A 20 0.87 10.66 9.62
CA LEU A 20 1.34 11.25 8.38
C LEU A 20 1.10 12.76 8.41
N GLY A 21 2.16 13.54 8.21
CA GLY A 21 2.09 15.00 8.25
C GLY A 21 3.21 15.68 7.47
N PRO A 22 3.19 17.02 7.37
CA PRO A 22 4.11 17.78 6.51
C PRO A 22 5.59 17.54 6.78
N SER A 23 5.96 17.21 8.02
CA SER A 23 7.34 16.88 8.41
C SER A 23 7.86 15.58 7.80
N LEU A 24 6.97 14.74 7.27
CA LEU A 24 7.29 13.47 6.61
C LEU A 24 7.24 13.59 5.09
N ALA A 25 7.38 14.79 4.51
CA ALA A 25 7.73 14.88 3.09
C ALA A 25 9.04 14.10 2.84
N PRO A 26 9.11 13.22 1.82
CA PRO A 26 8.25 13.15 0.63
C PRO A 26 7.07 12.17 0.71
N ILE A 27 6.90 11.44 1.82
CA ILE A 27 5.90 10.36 1.95
C ILE A 27 4.51 10.87 2.35
N ASN A 28 4.38 12.16 2.70
CA ASN A 28 3.09 12.83 3.00
C ASN A 28 2.24 13.07 1.73
N ARG A 29 1.88 12.00 1.03
CA ARG A 29 1.05 11.95 -0.20
C ARG A 29 0.46 10.55 -0.36
N THR A 30 -0.51 10.35 -1.25
CA THR A 30 -0.92 9.01 -1.69
C THR A 30 0.25 8.28 -2.34
N VAL A 31 0.43 7.00 -2.01
CA VAL A 31 1.46 6.11 -2.56
C VAL A 31 0.76 4.87 -3.11
N GLU A 32 0.77 4.74 -4.43
CA GLU A 32 0.10 3.66 -5.15
C GLU A 32 1.00 2.44 -5.35
N ILE A 33 0.40 1.25 -5.46
CA ILE A 33 1.14 0.01 -5.74
C ILE A 33 1.91 0.06 -7.07
N GLY A 34 1.41 0.84 -8.03
CA GLY A 34 2.06 1.03 -9.34
C GLY A 34 3.43 1.72 -9.24
N GLU A 35 3.63 2.56 -8.22
CA GLU A 35 4.88 3.30 -8.03
C GLU A 35 6.01 2.42 -7.49
N VAL A 36 5.66 1.42 -6.68
CA VAL A 36 6.63 0.49 -6.07
C VAL A 36 6.97 -0.69 -6.97
N ARG A 37 6.10 -1.03 -7.93
CA ARG A 37 6.29 -2.16 -8.85
C ARG A 37 7.66 -2.17 -9.55
N PRO A 38 8.18 -1.06 -10.13
CA PRO A 38 9.50 -1.07 -10.76
C PRO A 38 10.64 -1.38 -9.79
N ALA A 39 10.50 -0.98 -8.51
CA ALA A 39 11.50 -1.30 -7.49
C ALA A 39 11.47 -2.78 -7.10
N LEU A 40 10.26 -3.35 -6.96
CA LEU A 40 10.06 -4.78 -6.68
C LEU A 40 10.63 -5.65 -7.81
N GLU A 41 10.39 -5.27 -9.07
CA GLU A 41 10.93 -5.95 -10.25
C GLU A 41 12.47 -5.96 -10.27
N ARG A 42 13.11 -4.80 -10.00
CA ARG A 42 14.59 -4.73 -9.91
C ARG A 42 15.16 -5.55 -8.77
N ALA A 43 14.42 -5.70 -7.67
CA ALA A 43 14.81 -6.53 -6.53
C ALA A 43 14.52 -8.03 -6.73
N GLY A 44 13.87 -8.42 -7.83
CA GLY A 44 13.47 -9.79 -8.10
C GLY A 44 12.32 -10.28 -7.20
N VAL A 45 11.59 -9.38 -6.56
CA VAL A 45 10.42 -9.70 -5.74
C VAL A 45 9.26 -10.07 -6.65
N THR A 46 8.70 -11.26 -6.41
CA THR A 46 7.62 -11.83 -7.25
C THR A 46 6.25 -11.72 -6.58
N GLN A 47 6.20 -11.52 -5.27
CA GLN A 47 4.96 -11.33 -4.49
C GLN A 47 5.21 -10.40 -3.30
N VAL A 48 4.15 -9.74 -2.83
CA VAL A 48 4.18 -8.84 -1.67
C VAL A 48 3.04 -9.17 -0.72
N VAL A 49 3.26 -8.99 0.58
CA VAL A 49 2.18 -8.99 1.59
C VAL A 49 1.86 -7.54 1.92
N LEU A 50 0.63 -7.11 1.63
CA LEU A 50 0.15 -5.78 2.00
C LEU A 50 -0.25 -5.77 3.47
N VAL A 51 0.41 -4.92 4.25
CA VAL A 51 0.13 -4.76 5.68
C VAL A 51 -0.61 -3.44 5.90
N GLN A 52 -1.65 -3.48 6.71
CA GLN A 52 -2.46 -2.31 7.05
C GLN A 52 -1.73 -1.41 8.07
N HIS A 53 -1.69 -0.09 7.84
CA HIS A 53 -1.14 0.90 8.79
C HIS A 53 -2.17 1.52 9.74
N VAL A 54 -3.45 1.58 9.34
CA VAL A 54 -4.53 2.25 10.09
C VAL A 54 -5.82 1.47 9.98
N ARG A 55 -6.73 1.62 10.96
CA ARG A 55 -8.06 1.01 10.86
C ARG A 55 -8.83 1.64 9.70
N PHE A 56 -9.22 0.84 8.73
CA PHE A 56 -10.15 1.21 7.68
C PHE A 56 -11.58 1.01 8.20
N HIS A 57 -12.42 2.05 8.15
CA HIS A 57 -13.88 1.92 8.35
C HIS A 57 -14.54 1.70 6.99
N GLY A 58 -14.33 0.52 6.40
CA GLY A 58 -14.88 0.13 5.11
C GLY A 58 -14.48 -1.30 4.74
N VAL A 59 -15.11 -1.89 3.74
CA VAL A 59 -14.69 -3.19 3.17
C VAL A 59 -13.75 -2.90 2.01
N CYS A 60 -12.51 -3.40 2.08
CA CYS A 60 -11.55 -3.29 0.98
C CYS A 60 -11.96 -4.31 -0.09
N SER A 61 -12.72 -3.87 -1.09
CA SER A 61 -13.06 -4.68 -2.26
C SER A 61 -12.00 -4.49 -3.34
N TRP A 62 -11.42 -5.61 -3.77
CA TRP A 62 -10.49 -5.64 -4.89
C TRP A 62 -11.25 -5.47 -6.21
N PRO A 63 -10.77 -4.70 -7.19
CA PRO A 63 -11.34 -4.72 -8.53
C PRO A 63 -11.16 -6.13 -9.13
N GLY A 64 -12.24 -6.92 -9.13
CA GLY A 64 -12.27 -8.27 -9.70
C GLY A 64 -12.42 -9.43 -8.69
N SER A 65 -12.61 -9.17 -7.39
CA SER A 65 -12.98 -10.24 -6.45
C SER A 65 -14.51 -10.40 -6.41
N THR A 66 -15.05 -11.40 -7.09
CA THR A 66 -16.42 -11.88 -6.82
C THR A 66 -16.43 -12.59 -5.46
N PRO A 67 -17.43 -12.33 -4.58
CA PRO A 67 -17.64 -13.15 -3.40
C PRO A 67 -18.11 -14.54 -3.84
N GLY A 68 -17.50 -15.58 -3.29
CA GLY A 68 -18.05 -16.95 -3.29
C GLY A 68 -19.09 -17.13 -2.20
#